data_AF-A0A1I5MI12-F1
#
_entry.id   AF-A0A1I5MI12-F1
#
_cell.length_a   1.000
_cell.length_b   1.000
_cell.length_c   1.000
_cell.angle_alpha   90.00
_cell.angle_beta   90.00
_cell.angle_gamma   90.00
#
_symmetry.space_group_name_H-M   'P 1'
#
loop_
_entity.id
_entity.type
_entity.pdbx_description
1 polymer ?
#
loop_
_entity_poly.entity_id
_entity_poly.type
_entity_poly.pdbx_seq_one_letter_code
_entity_poly.pdbx_strand_id
1 'polypeptide(L)'
;MLVYFDEIDGDLHAKWVLLEARVPEDEHTVYYSTNQDVERFYPEDFHDDLKALSISMNELVNDFFDDHRFGININLVKKRLHKSKLSTENIYELDYFILLCDDLEELAEINLPNLP
;
A
#
# COMPACT_ATOMS: atom_id res chain seq x y z
N MET A 1 -1.92 -9.66 -3.17
CA MET A 1 -1.60 -8.22 -3.34
C MET A 1 -2.21 -7.74 -4.65
N LEU A 2 -2.90 -6.60 -4.66
CA LEU A 2 -3.47 -6.05 -5.91
C LEU A 2 -2.49 -5.05 -6.52
N VAL A 3 -2.21 -5.16 -7.82
CA VAL A 3 -1.27 -4.25 -8.52
C VAL A 3 -1.93 -3.63 -9.75
N TYR A 4 -1.83 -2.30 -9.85
CA TYR A 4 -2.21 -1.54 -11.03
C TYR A 4 -1.03 -1.43 -11.96
N PHE A 5 -1.29 -1.71 -13.23
CA PHE A 5 -0.34 -1.52 -14.30
C PHE A 5 -0.81 -0.39 -15.20
N ASP A 6 0.09 0.57 -15.44
CA ASP A 6 -0.10 1.64 -16.42
C ASP A 6 0.50 1.19 -17.76
N GLU A 7 -0.18 1.48 -18.86
CA GLU A 7 0.35 1.17 -20.20
C GLU A 7 1.12 2.38 -20.74
N ILE A 8 2.41 2.20 -21.01
CA ILE A 8 3.28 3.23 -21.57
C ILE A 8 3.98 2.61 -22.78
N ASP A 9 3.78 3.22 -23.95
CA ASP A 9 4.37 2.74 -25.22
C ASP A 9 4.07 1.26 -25.57
N GLY A 10 2.96 0.72 -25.05
CA GLY A 10 2.53 -0.67 -25.26
C GLY A 10 3.05 -1.66 -24.22
N ASP A 11 3.86 -1.20 -23.26
CA ASP A 11 4.37 -2.01 -22.15
C ASP A 11 3.60 -1.72 -20.85
N LEU A 12 3.40 -2.75 -20.02
CA LEU A 12 2.69 -2.64 -18.74
C LEU A 12 3.68 -2.41 -17.58
N HIS A 13 3.56 -1.24 -16.95
CA HIS A 13 4.39 -0.84 -15.82
C HIS A 13 3.60 -0.86 -14.52
N ALA A 14 4.06 -1.66 -13.56
CA ALA A 14 3.50 -1.68 -12.22
C ALA A 14 3.66 -0.30 -11.57
N LYS A 15 2.56 0.32 -11.16
CA LYS A 15 2.57 1.70 -10.66
C LYS A 15 2.04 1.81 -9.24
N TRP A 16 0.91 1.15 -8.96
CA TRP A 16 0.31 1.16 -7.64
C TRP A 16 0.13 -0.24 -7.08
N VAL A 17 0.33 -0.35 -5.78
CA VAL A 17 0.02 -1.53 -4.99
C VAL A 17 -1.11 -1.20 -4.04
N LEU A 18 -2.14 -2.05 -4.03
CA LEU A 18 -3.26 -1.99 -3.11
C LEU A 18 -3.16 -3.13 -2.09
N LEU A 19 -3.20 -2.74 -0.82
CA LEU A 19 -3.16 -3.65 0.33
C LEU A 19 -4.41 -3.45 1.16
N GLU A 20 -5.05 -4.52 1.59
CA GLU A 20 -6.24 -4.41 2.44
C GLU A 20 -5.90 -3.70 3.76
N ALA A 21 -6.66 -2.67 4.11
CA ALA A 21 -6.42 -1.84 5.28
C ALA A 21 -6.99 -2.47 6.56
N ARG A 22 -6.53 -3.68 6.91
CA ARG A 22 -6.90 -4.36 8.15
C ARG A 22 -6.03 -3.85 9.30
N VAL A 23 -6.36 -2.68 9.84
CA VAL A 23 -5.65 -2.07 10.98
C VAL A 23 -6.29 -2.51 12.30
N PRO A 24 -5.63 -3.36 13.12
CA PRO A 24 -6.13 -3.65 14.47
C PRO A 24 -6.09 -2.37 15.33
N GLU A 25 -7.09 -2.20 16.22
CA GLU A 25 -7.20 -0.98 17.05
C GLU A 25 -5.95 -0.71 17.91
N ASP A 26 -5.31 -1.75 18.40
CA ASP A 26 -4.17 -1.70 19.32
C ASP A 26 -2.79 -1.78 18.64
N GLU A 27 -2.73 -1.91 17.31
CA GLU A 27 -1.46 -2.04 16.60
C GLU A 27 -0.95 -0.72 16.02
N HIS A 28 0.36 -0.50 16.17
CA HIS A 28 1.05 0.71 15.71
C HIS A 28 1.68 0.56 14.34
N THR A 29 1.88 -0.68 13.89
CA THR A 29 2.44 -1.01 12.59
C THR A 29 1.69 -2.21 12.04
N VAL A 30 1.21 -2.13 10.80
CA VAL A 30 0.61 -3.28 10.12
C VAL A 30 1.61 -3.82 9.12
N TYR A 31 1.94 -5.10 9.23
CA TYR A 31 2.93 -5.75 8.38
C TYR A 31 2.27 -6.56 7.26
N TYR A 32 2.85 -6.47 6.07
CA TYR A 32 2.44 -7.18 4.87
C TYR A 32 3.62 -8.01 4.36
N SER A 33 3.31 -9.18 3.80
CA SER A 33 4.32 -10.00 3.13
C SER A 33 4.45 -9.60 1.66
N THR A 34 5.69 -9.64 1.18
CA THR A 34 6.06 -9.44 -0.23
C THR A 34 6.01 -10.76 -1.01
N ASN A 35 6.07 -11.90 -0.31
CA ASN A 35 5.96 -13.26 -0.87
C ASN A 35 4.49 -13.70 -1.02
N GLN A 36 3.67 -12.90 -1.70
CA GLN A 36 2.29 -13.24 -2.00
C GLN A 36 2.01 -13.06 -3.48
N ASP A 37 1.00 -13.79 -3.99
CA ASP A 37 0.60 -13.66 -5.38
C ASP A 37 0.14 -12.22 -5.70
N VAL A 38 0.58 -11.75 -6.87
CA VAL A 38 0.20 -10.46 -7.44
C VAL A 38 -0.97 -10.69 -8.37
N GLU A 39 -2.07 -10.01 -8.10
CA GLU A 39 -3.25 -9.97 -8.94
C GLU A 39 -3.39 -8.59 -9.56
N ARG A 40 -3.59 -8.53 -10.88
CA ARG A 40 -3.85 -7.28 -11.57
C ARG A 40 -5.25 -6.80 -11.23
N PHE A 41 -5.38 -5.53 -10.86
CA PHE A 41 -6.69 -4.88 -10.75
C PHE A 41 -6.87 -3.83 -11.84
N TYR A 42 -8.13 -3.58 -12.20
CA TYR A 42 -8.52 -2.48 -13.08
C TYR A 42 -9.23 -1.42 -12.24
N PRO A 43 -8.99 -0.11 -12.47
CA PRO A 43 -9.67 0.94 -11.73
C PRO A 43 -11.21 0.85 -11.82
N GLU A 44 -11.71 0.29 -12.93
CA GLU A 44 -13.14 0.03 -13.16
C GLU A 44 -13.73 -1.00 -12.20
N ASP A 45 -12.90 -1.84 -11.56
CA ASP A 45 -13.34 -2.83 -10.57
C ASP A 45 -13.72 -2.19 -9.23
N PHE A 46 -13.36 -0.93 -9.01
CA PHE A 46 -13.69 -0.20 -7.79
C PHE A 46 -14.93 0.67 -7.98
N HIS A 47 -15.97 0.38 -7.19
CA HIS A 47 -17.18 1.21 -7.12
C HIS A 47 -16.88 2.56 -6.45
N ASP A 48 -17.76 3.56 -6.68
CA ASP A 48 -17.64 4.93 -6.15
C ASP A 48 -17.51 5.04 -4.62
N ASP A 49 -17.80 3.95 -3.88
CA ASP A 49 -17.76 3.88 -2.42
C ASP A 49 -16.41 3.39 -1.85
N LEU A 50 -15.39 3.15 -2.68
CA LEU A 50 -14.08 2.68 -2.23
C LEU A 50 -13.42 3.70 -1.27
N LYS A 51 -13.15 3.27 -0.03
CA LYS A 51 -12.38 4.06 0.94
C LYS A 51 -10.92 3.63 0.91
N ALA A 52 -10.08 4.39 0.20
CA ALA A 52 -8.66 4.12 0.15
C ALA A 52 -7.81 5.31 0.62
N LEU A 53 -6.63 5.02 1.18
CA LEU A 53 -5.67 6.03 1.62
C LEU A 53 -4.30 5.78 1.00
N SER A 54 -3.72 6.82 0.39
CA SER A 54 -2.35 6.76 -0.09
C SER A 54 -1.36 6.78 1.07
N ILE A 55 -0.37 5.90 1.01
CA ILE A 55 0.71 5.80 2.00
C ILE A 55 1.99 6.31 1.34
N SER A 56 2.72 7.15 2.07
CA SER A 56 4.00 7.67 1.59
C SER A 56 5.16 6.83 2.09
N MET A 57 6.27 6.81 1.34
CA MET A 57 7.50 6.10 1.71
C MET A 57 7.95 6.30 3.17
N ASN A 58 7.84 7.51 3.72
CA ASN A 58 8.24 7.80 5.10
C ASN A 58 7.32 7.18 6.19
N GLU A 59 6.18 6.62 5.80
CA GLU A 59 5.25 5.86 6.65
C GLU A 59 5.53 4.36 6.57
N LEU A 60 6.41 3.92 5.66
CA LEU A 60 6.82 2.53 5.55
C LEU A 60 7.99 2.22 6.49
N VAL A 61 8.05 0.98 6.94
CA VAL A 61 9.11 0.45 7.79
C VAL A 61 9.54 -0.92 7.29
N ASN A 62 10.84 -1.21 7.31
CA ASN A 62 11.33 -2.57 7.06
C ASN A 62 11.13 -3.45 8.30
N ASP A 63 10.85 -4.73 8.08
CA ASP A 63 10.92 -5.73 9.13
C ASP A 63 12.37 -6.24 9.23
N PHE A 64 13.04 -5.91 10.34
CA PHE A 64 14.43 -6.34 10.57
C PHE A 64 14.60 -7.85 10.75
N PHE A 65 13.50 -8.58 10.94
CA PHE A 65 13.53 -10.02 11.18
C PHE A 65 13.10 -10.84 9.96
N ASP A 66 12.55 -10.20 8.92
CA ASP A 66 12.06 -10.86 7.71
C ASP A 66 12.18 -9.93 6.50
N ASP A 67 13.16 -10.21 5.64
CA ASP A 67 13.45 -9.45 4.42
C ASP A 67 12.28 -9.50 3.40
N HIS A 68 11.29 -10.37 3.61
CA HIS A 68 10.11 -10.50 2.78
C HIS A 68 8.86 -9.84 3.40
N ARG A 69 9.07 -8.90 4.32
CA ARG A 69 7.99 -8.17 4.97
C ARG A 69 8.34 -6.69 5.11
N PHE A 70 7.31 -5.87 4.94
CA PHE A 70 7.35 -4.46 5.26
C PHE A 70 6.14 -4.10 6.10
N GLY A 71 6.25 -3.00 6.83
CA GLY A 71 5.21 -2.48 7.68
C GLY A 71 4.76 -1.08 7.25
N ILE A 72 3.52 -0.75 7.57
CA ILE A 72 2.99 0.60 7.51
C ILE A 72 2.85 1.11 8.94
N ASN A 73 3.58 2.16 9.28
CA ASN A 73 3.54 2.79 10.59
C ASN A 73 2.29 3.66 10.74
N ILE A 74 1.27 3.10 11.38
CA ILE A 74 -0.04 3.71 11.59
C ILE A 74 0.05 4.98 12.41
N ASN A 75 1.00 5.08 13.34
CA ASN A 75 1.18 6.32 14.12
C ASN A 75 1.64 7.49 13.24
N LEU A 76 2.50 7.24 12.25
CA LEU A 76 2.91 8.26 11.28
C LEU A 76 1.75 8.64 10.36
N VAL A 77 0.96 7.66 9.90
CA VAL A 77 -0.26 7.89 9.12
C VAL A 77 -1.25 8.77 9.88
N LYS A 78 -1.58 8.42 11.12
CA LYS A 78 -2.47 9.21 11.99
C LYS A 78 -1.92 10.62 12.22
N LYS A 79 -0.61 10.77 12.42
CA LYS A 79 0.03 12.08 12.58
C LYS A 79 -0.09 12.94 11.32
N ARG A 80 0.04 12.33 10.13
CA ARG A 80 -0.18 13.02 8.84
C ARG A 80 -1.64 13.44 8.68
N LEU A 81 -2.60 12.53 8.91
CA LEU A 81 -4.04 12.81 8.84
C LEU A 81 -4.44 13.96 9.76
N HIS A 82 -3.98 13.92 11.01
CA HIS A 82 -4.22 14.99 11.99
C HIS A 82 -3.66 16.34 11.52
N LYS A 83 -2.43 16.37 10.98
CA LYS A 83 -1.84 17.60 10.40
C LYS A 83 -2.65 18.16 9.24
N SER A 84 -3.25 17.28 8.44
CA SER A 84 -4.15 17.63 7.34
C SER A 84 -5.57 17.98 7.80
N LYS A 85 -5.83 18.04 9.11
CA LYS A 85 -7.16 18.29 9.71
C LYS A 85 -8.21 17.25 9.32
N LEU A 86 -7.77 16.04 9.01
CA LEU A 86 -8.63 14.88 8.76
C LEU A 86 -8.79 14.05 10.04
N SER A 87 -9.92 13.36 10.16
CA SER A 87 -10.17 12.44 11.26
C SER A 87 -9.23 11.24 11.18
N THR A 88 -8.54 10.94 12.28
CA THR A 88 -7.67 9.76 12.39
C THR A 88 -8.45 8.46 12.47
N GLU A 89 -9.69 8.51 12.94
CA GLU A 89 -10.56 7.35 13.09
C GLU A 89 -10.99 6.78 11.74
N ASN A 90 -10.94 7.60 10.68
CA ASN A 90 -11.27 7.15 9.33
C ASN A 90 -10.35 6.04 8.83
N ILE A 91 -9.18 5.85 9.44
CA ILE A 91 -8.25 4.79 9.06
C ILE A 91 -8.84 3.38 9.26
N TYR A 92 -9.75 3.23 10.22
CA TYR A 92 -10.40 1.96 10.54
C TYR A 92 -11.57 1.63 9.60
N GLU A 93 -12.00 2.60 8.80
CA GLU A 93 -13.03 2.44 7.79
C GLU A 93 -12.47 2.27 6.38
N LEU A 94 -11.13 2.21 6.23
CA LEU A 94 -10.49 2.05 4.93
C LEU A 94 -10.63 0.60 4.46
N ASP A 95 -10.89 0.45 3.18
CA ASP A 95 -10.82 -0.84 2.48
C ASP A 95 -9.36 -1.14 2.09
N TYR A 96 -8.63 -0.12 1.59
CA TYR A 96 -7.28 -0.30 1.05
C TYR A 96 -6.29 0.82 1.40
N PHE A 97 -5.03 0.44 1.54
CA PHE A 97 -3.88 1.33 1.40
C PHE A 97 -3.36 1.29 -0.03
N ILE A 98 -3.01 2.46 -0.56
CA ILE A 98 -2.40 2.61 -1.89
C ILE A 98 -0.94 3.02 -1.72
N LEU A 99 -0.03 2.26 -2.30
CA LEU A 99 1.41 2.50 -2.29
C LEU A 99 1.92 2.64 -3.73
N LEU A 100 3.02 3.35 -3.91
CA LEU A 100 3.76 3.29 -5.17
C LEU A 100 4.57 1.99 -5.21
N CYS A 101 4.63 1.35 -6.37
CA CYS A 101 5.52 0.21 -6.58
C CYS A 101 6.97 0.61 -6.27
N ASP A 102 7.44 1.72 -6.84
CA ASP A 102 8.80 2.25 -6.65
C ASP A 102 9.20 2.38 -5.16
N ASP A 103 8.29 2.88 -4.31
CA ASP A 103 8.53 3.01 -2.86
C ASP A 103 8.77 1.64 -2.20
N LEU A 104 8.10 0.60 -2.67
CA LEU A 104 8.27 -0.77 -2.18
C LEU A 104 9.53 -1.45 -2.72
N GLU A 105 9.88 -1.19 -3.98
CA GLU A 105 11.13 -1.70 -4.57
C GLU A 105 12.36 -1.08 -3.88
N GLU A 106 12.30 0.22 -3.56
CA GLU A 106 13.37 0.91 -2.84
C GLU A 106 13.49 0.44 -1.38
N LEU A 107 12.35 0.25 -0.70
CA LEU A 107 12.36 -0.09 0.73
C LEU A 107 12.63 -1.57 0.99
N ALA A 108 11.90 -2.45 0.30
CA ALA A 108 11.80 -3.87 0.62
C ALA A 108 12.46 -4.78 -0.44
N GLU A 109 13.26 -4.20 -1.36
CA GLU A 109 13.97 -4.90 -2.44
C GLU A 109 13.05 -5.84 -3.25
N ILE A 110 11.76 -5.54 -3.30
CA ILE A 110 10.77 -6.33 -4.04
C ILE A 110 11.03 -6.06 -5.52
N ASN A 111 11.14 -7.12 -6.31
CA ASN A 111 11.03 -7.01 -7.76
C ASN A 111 9.59 -7.31 -8.14
N LEU A 112 8.78 -6.29 -8.38
CA LEU A 112 7.44 -6.51 -8.89
C LEU A 112 7.54 -6.92 -10.37
N PRO A 113 6.78 -7.93 -10.82
CA PRO A 113 6.93 -8.43 -12.18
C PRO A 113 6.46 -7.38 -13.19
N ASN A 114 7.32 -7.05 -14.16
CA ASN A 114 6.85 -6.47 -15.42
C ASN A 114 6.09 -7.58 -16.16
N LEU A 115 4.81 -7.37 -16.43
CA LEU A 115 4.03 -8.29 -17.24
C LEU A 115 4.29 -7.95 -18.72
N PRO A 116 4.56 -8.94 -19.59
CA PRO A 116 4.76 -8.73 -21.01
C PRO A 116 3.48 -8.30 -21.74
#